data_AF-A0A6V8D3Y0-F1
#
_entry.id   AF-A0A6V8D3Y0-F1
#
_cell.length_a   1.000
_cell.length_b   1.000
_cell.length_c   1.000
_cell.angle_alpha   90.00
_cell.angle_beta   90.00
_cell.angle_gamma   90.00
#
_symmetry.space_group_name_H-M   'P 1'
#
loop_
_entity.id
_entity.type
_entity.pdbx_description
1 polymer ?
#
loop_
_entity_poly.entity_id
_entity_poly.type
_entity_poly.pdbx_seq_one_letter_code
_entity_poly.pdbx_strand_id
1 'polypeptide(L)'
;MVEKWLEEIMTSYNHDSFEARDSYTAQVYMPGKLFQDLVWWALQALPDEILVGLDIDANRRPSKDTEELFVSEQQVEGLFQGQGFVISEAHIVNRGDSYSVHHLPEDWTDDIFAPSRGARAGRFTHWLHTHPNAPAIPSGADADASQETSGIDLILGLRFSPSGPLPWFDDVEGKRRILGKEATLENKQQTKRRLFGGTQLPVIGMAPSGHMIHEVQLIAFHKTGLGVNVIFIDDQDLPYGFESLITQ
;
A
#
# COMPACT_ATOMS: atom_id res chain seq x y z
N MET A 1 -12.70 -11.56 -9.16
CA MET A 1 -11.71 -11.35 -10.23
C MET A 1 -11.14 -9.97 -10.03
N VAL A 2 -9.81 -9.86 -10.03
CA VAL A 2 -9.12 -8.58 -9.91
C VAL A 2 -9.07 -7.92 -11.29
N GLU A 3 -9.08 -6.60 -11.35
CA GLU A 3 -8.92 -5.87 -12.61
C GLU A 3 -7.59 -6.21 -13.25
N LYS A 4 -7.60 -6.40 -14.58
CA LYS A 4 -6.41 -6.81 -15.32
C LYS A 4 -5.21 -5.87 -15.12
N TRP A 5 -5.46 -4.56 -15.12
CA TRP A 5 -4.39 -3.57 -14.91
C TRP A 5 -3.79 -3.67 -13.50
N LEU A 6 -4.59 -4.00 -12.48
CA LEU A 6 -4.09 -4.26 -11.14
C LEU A 6 -3.22 -5.52 -11.10
N GLU A 7 -3.65 -6.59 -11.76
CA GLU A 7 -2.86 -7.84 -11.84
C GLU A 7 -1.50 -7.59 -12.49
N GLU A 8 -1.45 -6.77 -13.55
CA GLU A 8 -0.22 -6.39 -14.26
C GLU A 8 0.73 -5.59 -13.33
N ILE A 9 0.24 -4.57 -12.63
CA ILE A 9 1.10 -3.78 -11.74
C ILE A 9 1.51 -4.54 -10.47
N MET A 10 0.65 -5.43 -9.94
CA MET A 10 1.00 -6.30 -8.80
C MET A 10 2.05 -7.33 -9.19
N THR A 11 1.95 -7.89 -10.40
CA THR A 11 2.97 -8.79 -10.97
C THR A 11 4.31 -8.08 -11.09
N SER A 12 4.33 -6.87 -11.65
CA SER A 12 5.56 -6.07 -11.75
C SER A 12 6.12 -5.72 -10.38
N TYR A 13 5.24 -5.34 -9.42
CA TYR A 13 5.66 -5.01 -8.06
C TYR A 13 6.27 -6.21 -7.34
N ASN A 14 5.67 -7.40 -7.46
CA ASN A 14 6.24 -8.63 -6.89
C ASN A 14 7.61 -8.94 -7.51
N HIS A 15 7.80 -8.73 -8.81
CA HIS A 15 9.12 -8.88 -9.41
C HIS A 15 10.16 -7.92 -8.81
N ASP A 16 9.82 -6.63 -8.67
CA ASP A 16 10.70 -5.67 -7.99
C ASP A 16 10.94 -6.04 -6.51
N SER A 17 9.94 -6.65 -5.86
CA SER A 17 9.99 -7.13 -4.49
C SER A 17 10.94 -8.33 -4.32
N PHE A 18 11.01 -9.18 -5.34
CA PHE A 18 11.93 -10.31 -5.42
C PHE A 18 13.37 -9.83 -5.64
N GLU A 19 13.58 -8.95 -6.62
CA GLU A 19 14.91 -8.39 -6.94
C GLU A 19 15.48 -7.58 -5.76
N ALA A 20 14.63 -6.82 -5.07
CA ALA A 20 15.02 -6.01 -3.94
C ALA A 20 14.81 -6.68 -2.57
N ARG A 21 14.57 -8.00 -2.52
CA ARG A 21 14.21 -8.71 -1.28
C ARG A 21 15.19 -8.44 -0.13
N ASP A 22 16.49 -8.35 -0.44
CA ASP A 22 17.55 -8.07 0.55
C ASP A 22 17.58 -6.63 1.09
N SER A 23 16.70 -5.76 0.60
CA SER A 23 16.46 -4.43 1.18
C SER A 23 15.40 -4.44 2.30
N TYR A 24 14.76 -5.59 2.56
CA TYR A 24 13.68 -5.71 3.53
C TYR A 24 14.06 -6.68 4.65
N THR A 25 13.53 -6.44 5.84
CA THR A 25 13.85 -7.24 7.05
C THR A 25 12.74 -8.21 7.43
N ALA A 26 11.57 -8.12 6.79
CA ALA A 26 10.43 -8.99 7.01
C ALA A 26 9.49 -8.96 5.80
N GLN A 27 8.47 -9.80 5.82
CA GLN A 27 7.48 -9.94 4.75
C GLN A 27 6.05 -9.87 5.30
N VAL A 28 5.12 -9.38 4.49
CA VAL A 28 3.67 -9.41 4.71
C VAL A 28 2.96 -9.78 3.41
N TYR A 29 1.86 -10.54 3.50
CA TYR A 29 1.18 -11.08 2.33
C TYR A 29 -0.21 -10.47 2.19
N MET A 30 -0.47 -9.86 1.04
CA MET A 30 -1.69 -9.12 0.75
C MET A 30 -2.44 -9.78 -0.42
N PRO A 31 -3.66 -10.29 -0.22
CA PRO A 31 -4.48 -10.80 -1.32
C PRO A 31 -4.78 -9.70 -2.34
N GLY A 32 -4.63 -9.99 -3.63
CA GLY A 32 -4.86 -9.01 -4.70
C GLY A 32 -6.28 -8.45 -4.71
N LYS A 33 -7.27 -9.26 -4.35
CA LYS A 33 -8.66 -8.81 -4.20
C LYS A 33 -8.83 -7.80 -3.06
N LEU A 34 -8.16 -8.02 -1.93
CA LEU A 34 -8.17 -7.07 -0.82
C LEU A 34 -7.50 -5.76 -1.23
N PHE A 35 -6.36 -5.84 -1.92
CA PHE A 35 -5.68 -4.66 -2.44
C PHE A 35 -6.53 -3.86 -3.43
N GLN A 36 -7.28 -4.54 -4.30
CA GLN A 36 -8.26 -3.90 -5.17
C GLN A 36 -9.30 -3.11 -4.36
N ASP A 37 -9.88 -3.72 -3.32
CA ASP A 37 -10.87 -3.04 -2.49
C ASP A 37 -10.26 -1.77 -1.83
N LEU A 38 -9.03 -1.85 -1.33
CA LEU A 38 -8.29 -0.71 -0.77
C LEU A 38 -8.08 0.43 -1.76
N VAL A 39 -7.62 0.12 -2.98
CA VAL A 39 -7.43 1.11 -4.04
C VAL A 39 -8.77 1.76 -4.42
N TRP A 40 -9.86 0.98 -4.46
CA TRP A 40 -11.18 1.49 -4.84
C TRP A 40 -11.74 2.41 -3.77
N TRP A 41 -11.62 2.03 -2.49
CA TRP A 41 -12.03 2.88 -1.38
C TRP A 41 -11.26 4.20 -1.37
N ALA A 42 -9.95 4.16 -1.59
CA ALA A 42 -9.12 5.35 -1.68
C ALA A 42 -9.59 6.28 -2.80
N LEU A 43 -9.85 5.73 -4.00
CA LEU A 43 -10.33 6.50 -5.15
C LEU A 43 -11.74 7.08 -4.96
N GLN A 44 -12.61 6.39 -4.20
CA GLN A 44 -13.94 6.88 -3.84
C GLN A 44 -13.90 7.96 -2.77
N ALA A 45 -12.88 7.95 -1.91
CA ALA A 45 -12.71 8.92 -0.84
C ALA A 45 -12.04 10.23 -1.28
N LEU A 46 -11.49 10.28 -2.51
CA LEU A 46 -10.82 11.46 -3.03
C LEU A 46 -11.67 12.75 -2.86
N PRO A 47 -11.03 13.88 -2.49
CA PRO A 47 -9.58 14.06 -2.32
C PRO A 47 -9.06 13.70 -0.92
N ASP A 48 -9.89 13.12 -0.06
CA ASP A 48 -9.53 12.85 1.34
C ASP A 48 -8.65 11.61 1.46
N GLU A 49 -7.89 11.56 2.56
CA GLU A 49 -7.20 10.37 3.02
C GLU A 49 -8.17 9.46 3.77
N ILE A 50 -7.96 8.15 3.66
CA ILE A 50 -8.65 7.15 4.49
C ILE A 50 -7.64 6.45 5.41
N LEU A 51 -8.09 6.11 6.61
CA LEU A 51 -7.41 5.20 7.52
C LEU A 51 -8.13 3.86 7.51
N VAL A 52 -7.38 2.79 7.30
CA VAL A 52 -7.89 1.43 7.21
C VAL A 52 -7.19 0.56 8.25
N GLY A 53 -7.99 -0.13 9.05
CA GLY A 53 -7.52 -1.20 9.93
C GLY A 53 -7.48 -2.52 9.17
N LEU A 54 -6.38 -3.26 9.31
CA LEU A 54 -6.13 -4.53 8.62
C LEU A 54 -5.89 -5.65 9.62
N ASP A 55 -6.52 -6.80 9.40
CA ASP A 55 -6.33 -8.00 10.21
C ASP A 55 -5.81 -9.18 9.39
N ILE A 56 -5.10 -10.06 10.08
CA ILE A 56 -4.56 -11.30 9.53
C ILE A 56 -5.48 -12.48 9.79
N ASP A 57 -5.44 -13.48 8.92
CA ASP A 57 -5.97 -14.80 9.23
C ASP A 57 -4.89 -15.64 9.92
N ALA A 58 -5.06 -15.89 11.21
CA ALA A 58 -4.12 -16.66 12.03
C ALA A 58 -4.03 -18.15 11.63
N ASN A 59 -4.89 -18.62 10.73
CA ASN A 59 -4.85 -19.98 10.19
C ASN A 59 -4.34 -20.04 8.74
N ARG A 60 -4.08 -18.89 8.10
CA ARG A 60 -3.65 -18.81 6.71
C ARG A 60 -2.25 -18.24 6.61
N ARG A 61 -1.36 -19.04 6.03
CA ARG A 61 0.00 -18.68 5.68
C ARG A 61 0.26 -19.02 4.22
N PRO A 62 1.17 -18.31 3.55
CA PRO A 62 1.60 -18.72 2.22
C PRO A 62 2.25 -20.11 2.25
N SER A 63 2.42 -20.68 1.06
CA SER A 63 3.27 -21.86 0.92
C SER A 63 4.72 -21.55 1.33
N LYS A 64 5.44 -22.57 1.83
CA LYS A 64 6.88 -22.42 2.16
C LYS A 64 7.70 -21.93 0.97
N ASP A 65 7.40 -22.46 -0.21
CA ASP A 65 8.07 -22.04 -1.46
C ASP A 65 7.89 -20.54 -1.71
N THR A 66 6.71 -19.99 -1.40
CA THR A 66 6.44 -18.55 -1.48
C THR A 66 7.19 -17.77 -0.41
N GLU A 67 7.19 -18.24 0.84
CA GLU A 67 7.91 -17.58 1.94
C GLU A 67 9.43 -17.51 1.65
N GLU A 68 10.01 -18.62 1.18
CA GLU A 68 11.44 -18.76 0.87
C GLU A 68 11.84 -17.95 -0.37
N LEU A 69 10.96 -17.80 -1.35
CA LEU A 69 11.25 -17.03 -2.58
C LEU A 69 11.57 -15.56 -2.29
N PHE A 70 10.92 -14.97 -1.28
CA PHE A 70 11.02 -13.54 -0.95
C PHE A 70 11.78 -13.25 0.35
N VAL A 71 12.35 -14.28 0.99
CA VAL A 71 13.11 -14.10 2.23
C VAL A 71 14.43 -13.38 1.96
N SER A 72 14.77 -12.44 2.84
CA SER A 72 16.09 -11.81 2.83
C SER A 72 17.08 -12.60 3.67
N GLU A 73 18.37 -12.49 3.34
CA GLU A 73 19.46 -12.89 4.24
C GLU A 73 19.45 -12.12 5.59
N GLN A 74 18.82 -10.94 5.62
CA GLN A 74 18.71 -10.05 6.79
C GLN A 74 17.36 -10.16 7.51
N GLN A 75 16.60 -11.22 7.25
CA GLN A 75 15.29 -11.45 7.85
C GLN A 75 15.35 -11.40 9.39
N VAL A 76 14.42 -10.69 10.00
CA VAL A 76 14.18 -10.64 11.45
C VAL A 76 12.90 -11.38 11.76
N GLU A 77 12.99 -12.48 12.51
CA GLU A 77 11.83 -13.22 12.99
C GLU A 77 11.14 -12.51 14.15
N GLY A 78 9.80 -12.49 14.13
CA GLY A 78 9.01 -11.90 15.22
C GLY A 78 9.16 -10.39 15.34
N LEU A 79 9.48 -9.70 14.24
CA LEU A 79 9.64 -8.24 14.18
C LEU A 79 8.35 -7.52 14.56
N PHE A 80 7.20 -8.05 14.15
CA PHE A 80 5.89 -7.43 14.36
C PHE A 80 4.77 -8.47 14.52
N GLN A 81 3.65 -8.07 15.12
CA GLN A 81 2.49 -8.93 15.30
C GLN A 81 1.85 -9.29 13.95
N GLY A 82 1.61 -10.57 13.69
CA GLY A 82 1.02 -11.04 12.43
C GLY A 82 2.03 -11.35 11.33
N GLN A 83 3.34 -11.22 11.59
CA GLN A 83 4.38 -11.60 10.64
C GLN A 83 4.22 -13.06 10.16
N GLY A 84 4.32 -13.26 8.84
CA GLY A 84 4.18 -14.56 8.19
C GLY A 84 2.73 -15.00 7.93
N PHE A 85 1.73 -14.25 8.39
CA PHE A 85 0.33 -14.53 8.08
C PHE A 85 -0.21 -13.67 6.94
N VAL A 86 -1.28 -14.14 6.32
CA VAL A 86 -1.96 -13.43 5.23
C VAL A 86 -2.94 -12.40 5.81
N ILE A 87 -2.90 -11.17 5.28
CA ILE A 87 -3.92 -10.16 5.57
C ILE A 87 -5.25 -10.63 4.96
N SER A 88 -6.31 -10.68 5.75
CA SER A 88 -7.59 -11.27 5.36
C SER A 88 -8.77 -10.30 5.42
N GLU A 89 -8.70 -9.30 6.30
CA GLU A 89 -9.79 -8.35 6.52
C GLU A 89 -9.29 -6.90 6.46
N ALA A 90 -10.13 -6.01 5.96
CA ALA A 90 -9.89 -4.58 5.90
C ALA A 90 -11.16 -3.81 6.30
N HIS A 91 -11.02 -2.79 7.12
CA HIS A 91 -12.11 -1.96 7.60
C HIS A 91 -11.74 -0.48 7.50
N ILE A 92 -12.56 0.33 6.82
CA ILE A 92 -12.38 1.79 6.86
C ILE A 92 -12.69 2.26 8.27
N VAL A 93 -11.72 2.90 8.90
CA VAL A 93 -11.79 3.37 10.28
C VAL A 93 -12.03 4.88 10.33
N ASN A 94 -11.36 5.64 9.45
CA ASN A 94 -11.50 7.09 9.41
C ASN A 94 -11.33 7.65 7.98
N ARG A 95 -11.76 8.89 7.80
CA ARG A 95 -11.58 9.67 6.58
C ARG A 95 -11.33 11.13 6.96
N GLY A 96 -10.28 11.73 6.42
CA GLY A 96 -9.90 13.11 6.75
C GLY A 96 -8.78 13.63 5.87
N ASP A 97 -8.24 14.79 6.23
CA ASP A 97 -7.00 15.30 5.63
C ASP A 97 -5.77 14.72 6.35
N SER A 98 -4.57 15.05 5.84
CA SER A 98 -3.29 14.59 6.40
C SER A 98 -3.04 14.97 7.86
N TYR A 99 -3.79 15.93 8.42
CA TYR A 99 -3.67 16.33 9.83
C TYR A 99 -4.64 15.59 10.75
N SER A 100 -5.75 15.08 10.21
CA SER A 100 -6.87 14.55 10.99
C SER A 100 -7.11 13.07 10.78
N VAL A 101 -6.61 12.46 9.70
CA VAL A 101 -6.86 11.06 9.36
C VAL A 101 -6.40 10.09 10.45
N HIS A 102 -5.32 10.42 11.17
CA HIS A 102 -4.78 9.63 12.27
C HIS A 102 -5.52 9.83 13.61
N HIS A 103 -6.44 10.80 13.70
CA HIS A 103 -7.21 11.05 14.92
C HIS A 103 -8.52 10.24 14.94
N LEU A 104 -8.62 9.25 15.82
CA LEU A 104 -9.86 8.50 16.04
C LEU A 104 -10.78 9.28 17.00
N PRO A 105 -12.04 9.59 16.64
CA PRO A 105 -12.99 10.20 17.57
C PRO A 105 -13.21 9.28 18.79
N GLU A 106 -13.17 9.83 20.01
CA GLU A 106 -13.36 9.02 21.23
C GLU A 106 -14.70 8.28 21.23
N ASP A 107 -15.78 8.90 20.73
CA ASP A 107 -17.12 8.29 20.70
C ASP A 107 -17.25 7.13 19.68
N TRP A 108 -16.39 7.09 18.64
CA TRP A 108 -16.33 5.96 17.70
C TRP A 108 -15.60 4.76 18.31
N THR A 109 -14.81 4.97 19.37
CA THR A 109 -14.18 3.87 20.11
C THR A 109 -15.18 3.05 20.94
N ASP A 110 -16.41 3.55 21.10
CA ASP A 110 -17.43 2.99 21.99
C ASP A 110 -18.57 2.27 21.25
N ASP A 111 -19.04 2.74 20.08
CA ASP A 111 -20.26 2.19 19.43
C ASP A 111 -20.05 1.33 18.16
N ILE A 112 -19.07 1.63 17.28
CA ILE A 112 -18.86 0.84 16.03
C ILE A 112 -18.10 -0.48 16.30
N PHE A 113 -17.36 -0.55 17.41
CA PHE A 113 -16.42 -1.66 17.71
C PHE A 113 -16.69 -2.43 19.02
N ALA A 114 -17.80 -2.17 19.74
CA ALA A 114 -18.14 -2.87 20.99
C ALA A 114 -19.36 -3.80 20.78
N PRO A 115 -19.23 -5.13 20.94
CA PRO A 115 -18.73 -5.76 22.18
C PRO A 115 -17.64 -6.85 22.00
N SER A 116 -17.10 -7.09 20.80
CA SER A 116 -16.19 -8.23 20.56
C SER A 116 -14.69 -7.93 20.61
N ARG A 117 -14.26 -6.65 20.63
CA ARG A 117 -12.84 -6.30 20.35
C ARG A 117 -12.09 -5.46 21.42
N GLY A 118 -12.59 -5.33 22.64
CA GLY A 118 -11.82 -4.80 23.79
C GLY A 118 -11.42 -3.32 23.75
N ALA A 119 -10.85 -2.83 24.86
CA ALA A 119 -10.51 -1.42 25.08
C ALA A 119 -9.11 -1.07 24.56
N ARG A 120 -9.07 -0.11 23.62
CA ARG A 120 -7.96 0.80 23.24
C ARG A 120 -6.53 0.22 23.31
N ALA A 121 -6.04 -0.27 22.16
CA ALA A 121 -4.62 -0.42 21.73
C ALA A 121 -4.31 -1.71 20.90
N GLY A 122 -5.29 -2.59 20.65
CA GLY A 122 -5.05 -3.88 19.97
C GLY A 122 -6.21 -4.34 19.08
N ARG A 123 -6.75 -3.46 18.24
CA ARG A 123 -8.00 -3.72 17.51
C ARG A 123 -7.82 -4.24 16.09
N PHE A 124 -6.75 -3.81 15.43
CA PHE A 124 -6.31 -4.29 14.11
C PHE A 124 -4.83 -4.62 14.19
N THR A 125 -4.43 -5.64 13.43
CA THR A 125 -3.04 -6.11 13.39
C THR A 125 -2.13 -5.12 12.67
N HIS A 126 -2.58 -4.57 11.54
CA HIS A 126 -1.83 -3.59 10.75
C HIS A 126 -2.72 -2.39 10.42
N TRP A 127 -2.09 -1.31 9.93
CA TRP A 127 -2.76 -0.09 9.53
C TRP A 127 -2.33 0.34 8.15
N LEU A 128 -3.26 0.92 7.39
CA LEU A 128 -2.97 1.54 6.10
C LEU A 128 -3.61 2.91 6.05
N HIS A 129 -2.88 3.89 5.55
CA HIS A 129 -3.46 5.17 5.14
C HIS A 129 -3.07 5.50 3.70
N THR A 130 -3.80 6.45 3.11
CA THR A 130 -3.68 6.80 1.69
C THR A 130 -3.15 8.21 1.52
N HIS A 131 -2.24 8.40 0.57
CA HIS A 131 -1.72 9.70 0.15
C HIS A 131 -2.29 10.09 -1.23
N PRO A 132 -3.43 10.80 -1.29
CA PRO A 132 -4.03 11.24 -2.54
C PRO A 132 -3.20 12.35 -3.17
N ASN A 133 -2.79 12.15 -4.42
CA ASN A 133 -1.86 13.01 -5.15
C ASN A 133 -0.53 13.28 -4.41
N ALA A 134 -0.09 12.33 -3.59
CA ALA A 134 1.22 12.38 -2.94
C ALA A 134 1.94 11.03 -2.99
N PRO A 135 3.28 11.02 -2.95
CA PRO A 135 4.07 9.79 -2.87
C PRO A 135 3.79 8.99 -1.60
N ALA A 136 3.97 7.67 -1.68
CA ALA A 136 3.96 6.79 -0.51
C ALA A 136 5.29 6.92 0.25
N ILE A 137 5.44 8.01 1.00
CA ILE A 137 6.61 8.32 1.83
C ILE A 137 6.07 8.78 3.19
N PRO A 138 6.58 8.23 4.31
CA PRO A 138 6.09 8.60 5.62
C PRO A 138 6.46 10.05 5.96
N SER A 139 5.48 10.81 6.40
CA SER A 139 5.61 12.09 7.06
C SER A 139 6.04 11.92 8.52
N GLY A 140 6.34 13.03 9.20
CA GLY A 140 6.60 13.00 10.65
C GLY A 140 5.38 12.54 11.45
N ALA A 141 4.17 12.94 11.04
CA ALA A 141 2.94 12.52 11.69
C ALA A 141 2.69 11.01 11.50
N ASP A 142 3.02 10.47 10.33
CA ASP A 142 2.89 9.04 10.03
C ASP A 142 3.85 8.23 10.90
N ALA A 143 5.08 8.73 11.07
CA ALA A 143 6.09 8.11 11.93
C ALA A 143 5.65 8.10 13.41
N ASP A 144 5.07 9.21 13.90
CA ASP A 144 4.53 9.31 15.26
C ASP A 144 3.33 8.36 15.45
N ALA A 145 2.38 8.36 14.51
CA ALA A 145 1.22 7.47 14.54
C ALA A 145 1.63 5.99 14.55
N SER A 146 2.67 5.63 13.79
CA SER A 146 3.15 4.25 13.73
C SER A 146 3.72 3.71 15.04
N GLN A 147 4.05 4.57 16.01
CA GLN A 147 4.53 4.08 17.31
C GLN A 147 3.46 3.29 18.07
N GLU A 148 2.19 3.54 17.76
CA GLU A 148 1.03 2.91 18.41
C GLU A 148 0.62 1.57 17.76
N THR A 149 1.24 1.17 16.65
CA THR A 149 0.97 -0.15 16.04
C THR A 149 1.85 -1.26 16.63
N SER A 150 1.27 -2.43 16.84
CA SER A 150 2.00 -3.67 17.16
C SER A 150 2.42 -4.44 15.91
N GLY A 151 1.80 -4.16 14.76
CA GLY A 151 2.14 -4.72 13.47
C GLY A 151 2.98 -3.76 12.64
N ILE A 152 2.48 -3.39 11.46
CA ILE A 152 3.14 -2.51 10.50
C ILE A 152 2.17 -1.41 10.06
N ASP A 153 2.74 -0.34 9.54
CA ASP A 153 2.02 0.71 8.82
C ASP A 153 2.30 0.62 7.33
N LEU A 154 1.25 0.84 6.54
CA LEU A 154 1.30 0.89 5.09
C LEU A 154 0.85 2.26 4.59
N ILE A 155 1.50 2.73 3.52
CA ILE A 155 1.13 3.97 2.83
C ILE A 155 0.80 3.65 1.39
N LEU A 156 -0.43 3.97 0.98
CA LEU A 156 -0.90 3.84 -0.39
C LEU A 156 -0.93 5.21 -1.06
N GLY A 157 0.10 5.51 -1.86
CA GLY A 157 0.19 6.74 -2.65
C GLY A 157 -0.52 6.60 -4.00
N LEU A 158 -1.35 7.58 -4.37
CA LEU A 158 -2.14 7.55 -5.60
C LEU A 158 -1.96 8.82 -6.41
N ARG A 159 -1.50 8.70 -7.66
CA ARG A 159 -1.51 9.81 -8.61
C ARG A 159 -2.67 9.67 -9.56
N PHE A 160 -3.52 10.69 -9.63
CA PHE A 160 -4.72 10.64 -10.46
C PHE A 160 -5.05 11.98 -11.12
N SER A 161 -5.88 11.94 -12.15
CA SER A 161 -6.47 13.14 -12.75
C SER A 161 -7.98 12.98 -13.02
N PRO A 162 -8.77 14.08 -12.97
CA PRO A 162 -8.37 15.42 -12.55
C PRO A 162 -7.92 15.46 -11.08
N SER A 163 -6.81 16.16 -10.79
CA SER A 163 -6.15 16.13 -9.47
C SER A 163 -6.87 16.97 -8.39
N GLY A 164 -8.01 17.58 -8.74
CA GLY A 164 -8.65 18.57 -7.88
C GLY A 164 -7.73 19.77 -7.60
N PRO A 165 -7.83 20.42 -6.42
CA PRO A 165 -7.08 21.63 -6.10
C PRO A 165 -5.60 21.38 -5.77
N LEU A 166 -5.21 20.15 -5.46
CA LEU A 166 -3.84 19.81 -5.04
C LEU A 166 -3.11 19.09 -6.18
N PRO A 167 -2.04 19.67 -6.75
CA PRO A 167 -1.22 18.97 -7.73
C PRO A 167 -0.42 17.86 -7.06
N TRP A 168 0.08 16.93 -7.88
CA TRP A 168 1.00 15.90 -7.40
C TRP A 168 2.23 16.52 -6.72
N PHE A 169 2.58 16.02 -5.54
CA PHE A 169 3.71 16.52 -4.74
C PHE A 169 5.02 15.81 -5.12
N ASP A 170 5.92 16.50 -5.85
CA ASP A 170 7.16 15.90 -6.40
C ASP A 170 8.41 16.05 -5.50
N ASP A 171 8.40 16.96 -4.53
CA ASP A 171 9.60 17.36 -3.76
C ASP A 171 9.62 16.74 -2.35
N VAL A 172 9.80 15.41 -2.29
CA VAL A 172 9.90 14.66 -1.02
C VAL A 172 11.15 13.78 -1.03
N GLU A 173 11.97 13.88 0.00
CA GLU A 173 13.09 12.96 0.24
C GLU A 173 12.55 11.60 0.71
N GLY A 174 12.96 10.51 0.05
CA GLY A 174 12.57 9.15 0.42
C GLY A 174 12.64 8.16 -0.74
N LYS A 175 12.65 6.86 -0.44
CA LYS A 175 12.61 5.80 -1.47
C LYS A 175 11.16 5.53 -1.87
N ARG A 176 10.77 5.99 -3.05
CA ARG A 176 9.46 5.69 -3.66
C ARG A 176 9.40 4.23 -4.10
N ARG A 177 8.25 3.58 -3.89
CA ARG A 177 7.99 2.21 -4.35
C ARG A 177 6.72 2.18 -5.19
N ILE A 178 6.91 2.26 -6.50
CA ILE A 178 5.86 2.37 -7.50
C ILE A 178 5.41 0.97 -7.90
N LEU A 179 4.10 0.75 -8.04
CA LEU A 179 3.56 -0.45 -8.64
C LEU A 179 3.61 -0.30 -10.16
N GLY A 180 4.39 -1.14 -10.82
CA GLY A 180 4.59 -1.09 -12.28
C GLY A 180 5.64 -0.08 -12.74
N LYS A 181 6.01 -0.16 -14.02
CA LYS A 181 7.03 0.70 -14.66
C LYS A 181 6.49 2.05 -15.13
N GLU A 182 5.20 2.30 -14.89
CA GLU A 182 4.38 3.22 -15.68
C GLU A 182 4.41 4.68 -15.21
N ALA A 183 5.14 5.00 -14.14
CA ALA A 183 5.41 6.41 -13.79
C ALA A 183 6.51 7.07 -14.66
N THR A 184 7.11 6.33 -15.60
CA THR A 184 8.16 6.89 -16.46
C THR A 184 7.52 7.80 -17.52
N LEU A 185 7.77 9.11 -17.41
CA LEU A 185 7.38 10.09 -18.43
C LEU A 185 7.75 9.57 -19.82
N GLU A 186 6.74 9.40 -20.68
CA GLU A 186 7.00 9.12 -22.09
C GLU A 186 7.83 10.29 -22.66
N ASN A 187 9.09 10.00 -22.98
CA ASN A 187 10.07 10.86 -23.66
C ASN A 187 10.78 11.95 -22.84
N LYS A 188 11.92 11.58 -22.23
CA LYS A 188 13.01 12.51 -21.83
C LYS A 188 13.61 13.33 -22.99
N GLN A 189 13.19 13.15 -24.24
CA GLN A 189 13.70 13.90 -25.40
C GLN A 189 12.82 15.08 -25.84
N GLN A 190 11.64 15.29 -25.26
CA GLN A 190 10.75 16.42 -25.61
C GLN A 190 10.73 17.56 -24.57
N THR A 191 11.74 17.66 -23.70
CA THR A 191 11.86 18.74 -22.69
C THR A 191 12.19 20.12 -23.27
N LYS A 192 12.06 20.32 -24.59
CA LYS A 192 12.16 21.63 -25.25
C LYS A 192 10.94 21.88 -26.13
N ARG A 193 9.81 22.20 -25.48
CA ARG A 193 8.73 23.11 -25.91
C ARG A 193 7.39 22.62 -25.36
N ARG A 194 6.93 23.23 -24.27
CA ARG A 194 5.51 23.55 -24.05
C ARG A 194 5.41 24.48 -22.84
N LEU A 195 5.13 25.75 -23.12
CA LEU A 195 4.96 26.81 -22.12
C LEU A 195 3.56 26.79 -21.48
N PHE A 196 2.65 25.92 -21.94
CA PHE A 196 1.31 25.69 -21.41
C PHE A 196 0.86 24.26 -21.79
N GLY A 197 0.61 23.39 -20.82
CA GLY A 197 0.08 22.02 -21.02
C GLY A 197 0.90 20.95 -20.30
N GLY A 198 0.28 20.32 -19.29
CA GLY A 198 0.92 19.37 -18.37
C GLY A 198 1.58 18.17 -19.05
N THR A 199 2.61 17.64 -18.39
CA THR A 199 3.21 16.35 -18.69
C THR A 199 2.13 15.27 -18.69
N GLN A 200 1.85 14.69 -19.86
CA GLN A 200 0.85 13.63 -20.00
C GLN A 200 1.46 12.33 -19.48
N LEU A 201 1.06 11.93 -18.28
CA LEU A 201 1.42 10.63 -17.71
C LEU A 201 0.56 9.55 -18.36
N PRO A 202 1.08 8.33 -18.55
CA PRO A 202 0.26 7.23 -19.01
C PRO A 202 -0.87 6.96 -18.02
N VAL A 203 -1.99 6.45 -18.54
CA VAL A 203 -3.14 6.05 -17.73
C VAL A 203 -3.05 4.55 -17.55
N ILE A 204 -2.87 4.12 -16.30
CA ILE A 204 -2.71 2.71 -15.92
C ILE A 204 -4.04 2.08 -15.56
N GLY A 205 -5.03 2.91 -15.18
CA GLY A 205 -6.36 2.45 -14.83
C GLY A 205 -7.37 3.59 -14.79
N MET A 206 -8.64 3.25 -14.62
CA MET A 206 -9.73 4.20 -14.47
C MET A 206 -10.58 3.82 -13.26
N ALA A 207 -10.77 4.77 -12.34
CA ALA A 207 -11.65 4.59 -11.19
C ALA A 207 -13.13 4.59 -11.62
N PRO A 208 -14.03 3.93 -10.88
CA PRO A 208 -15.48 4.02 -11.12
C PRO A 208 -16.02 5.46 -11.09
N SER A 209 -15.35 6.36 -10.37
CA SER A 209 -15.68 7.79 -10.31
C SER A 209 -15.28 8.57 -11.57
N GLY A 210 -14.58 7.94 -12.52
CA GLY A 210 -14.04 8.57 -13.73
C GLY A 210 -12.64 9.18 -13.59
N HIS A 211 -11.98 9.03 -12.44
CA HIS A 211 -10.60 9.47 -12.27
C HIS A 211 -9.66 8.56 -13.08
N MET A 212 -8.75 9.15 -13.83
CA MET A 212 -7.65 8.45 -14.49
C MET A 212 -6.54 8.23 -13.47
N ILE A 213 -6.12 6.98 -13.32
CA ILE A 213 -5.03 6.58 -12.42
C ILE A 213 -3.74 6.60 -13.25
N HIS A 214 -2.73 7.28 -12.74
CA HIS A 214 -1.43 7.41 -13.40
C HIS A 214 -0.33 6.64 -12.66
N GLU A 215 -0.48 6.50 -11.35
CA GLU A 215 0.54 5.90 -10.51
C GLU A 215 -0.09 5.36 -9.22
N VAL A 216 0.30 4.16 -8.83
CA VAL A 216 0.01 3.59 -7.51
C VAL A 216 1.35 3.31 -6.85
N GLN A 217 1.49 3.66 -5.58
CA GLN A 217 2.67 3.38 -4.76
C GLN A 217 2.24 2.68 -3.48
N LEU A 218 3.01 1.70 -3.03
CA LEU A 218 2.77 1.03 -1.76
C LEU A 218 4.09 0.76 -1.06
N ILE A 219 4.18 1.22 0.17
CA ILE A 219 5.25 0.83 1.11
C ILE A 219 4.62 0.26 2.37
N ALA A 220 5.41 -0.55 3.08
CA ALA A 220 5.10 -1.00 4.42
C ALA A 220 6.35 -0.88 5.29
N PHE A 221 6.16 -0.48 6.54
CA PHE A 221 7.26 -0.30 7.49
C PHE A 221 6.84 -0.66 8.91
N HIS A 222 7.81 -1.14 9.69
CA HIS A 222 7.67 -1.29 11.13
C HIS A 222 8.03 0.04 11.82
N LYS A 223 7.49 0.30 13.02
CA LYS A 223 7.73 1.52 13.80
C LYS A 223 9.19 1.85 14.11
N THR A 224 10.09 0.89 13.95
CA THR A 224 11.55 1.11 14.03
C THR A 224 12.14 1.73 12.75
N GLY A 225 11.33 2.01 11.73
CA GLY A 225 11.75 2.51 10.42
C GLY A 225 12.24 1.42 9.46
N LEU A 226 12.12 0.14 9.81
CA LEU A 226 12.53 -0.96 8.95
C LEU A 226 11.49 -1.23 7.87
N GLY A 227 11.94 -1.36 6.62
CA GLY A 227 11.08 -1.72 5.50
C GLY A 227 10.59 -3.17 5.58
N VAL A 228 9.31 -3.35 5.29
CA VAL A 228 8.63 -4.66 5.22
C VAL A 228 8.24 -4.93 3.77
N ASN A 229 8.57 -6.12 3.27
CA ASN A 229 8.28 -6.51 1.91
C ASN A 229 6.80 -6.90 1.80
N VAL A 230 6.02 -6.20 0.96
CA VAL A 230 4.63 -6.58 0.68
C VAL A 230 4.63 -7.52 -0.51
N ILE A 231 4.03 -8.69 -0.36
CA ILE A 231 3.90 -9.67 -1.44
C ILE A 231 2.43 -9.82 -1.79
N PHE A 232 2.07 -9.54 -3.04
CA PHE A 232 0.71 -9.73 -3.52
C PHE A 232 0.48 -11.19 -3.89
N ILE A 233 -0.59 -11.79 -3.37
CA ILE A 233 -0.94 -13.19 -3.62
C ILE A 233 -2.34 -13.32 -4.24
N ASP A 234 -2.52 -14.35 -5.05
CA ASP A 234 -3.80 -14.70 -5.66
C ASP A 234 -4.69 -15.52 -4.69
N ASP A 235 -5.83 -15.99 -5.20
CA ASP A 235 -6.80 -16.77 -4.43
C ASP A 235 -6.28 -18.18 -4.07
N GLN A 236 -5.13 -18.59 -4.62
CA GLN A 236 -4.44 -19.85 -4.39
C GLN A 236 -3.20 -19.68 -3.49
N ASP A 237 -3.04 -18.50 -2.88
CA ASP A 237 -1.89 -18.13 -2.05
C ASP A 237 -0.55 -18.14 -2.83
N LEU A 238 -0.61 -18.03 -4.16
CA LEU A 238 0.57 -17.91 -5.00
C LEU A 238 0.86 -16.43 -5.31
N PRO A 239 2.13 -16.02 -5.36
CA PRO A 239 2.51 -14.68 -5.77
C PRO A 239 2.01 -14.37 -7.18
N TYR A 240 1.45 -13.17 -7.38
CA TYR A 240 1.27 -12.67 -8.74
C TYR A 240 2.62 -12.68 -9.48
N GLY A 241 2.62 -13.29 -10.67
CA GLY A 241 3.84 -13.48 -11.48
C GLY A 241 4.70 -14.70 -11.12
N PHE A 242 4.23 -15.61 -10.26
CA PHE A 242 5.02 -16.73 -9.73
C PHE A 242 5.84 -17.50 -10.79
N GLU A 243 5.22 -17.86 -11.92
CA GLU A 243 5.90 -18.61 -13.01
C GLU A 243 7.14 -17.88 -13.55
N SER A 244 7.08 -16.55 -13.65
CA SER A 244 8.20 -15.74 -14.12
C SER A 244 9.33 -15.58 -13.09
N LEU A 245 9.03 -15.81 -11.81
CA LEU A 245 10.01 -15.70 -10.72
C LEU A 245 10.83 -17.00 -10.59
N ILE A 246 10.18 -18.16 -10.73
CA ILE A 246 10.83 -19.47 -10.56
C ILE A 246 11.65 -19.93 -11.78
N THR A 247 11.57 -19.21 -12.91
CA THR A 247 12.26 -19.56 -14.16
C THR A 247 13.56 -18.76 -14.36
N GLN A 248 13.92 -17.89 -13.41
CA GLN A 248 15.15 -17.07 -13.43
C GLN A 248 16.32 -17.77 -12.75
#